data_AF-A0A2L0F233-F1
#
_entry.id   AF-A0A2L0F233-F1
#
_cell.length_a   1.000
_cell.length_b   1.000
_cell.length_c   1.000
_cell.angle_alpha   90.00
_cell.angle_beta   90.00
_cell.angle_gamma   90.00
#
_symmetry.space_group_name_H-M   'P 1'
#
loop_
_entity.id
_entity.type
_entity.pdbx_description
1 polymer ?
#
loop_
_entity_poly.entity_id
_entity_poly.type
_entity_poly.pdbx_seq_one_letter_code
_entity_poly.pdbx_strand_id
1 'polypeptide(L)'
;MRERVVVGALAMVMGCAAPGPTPEARPAESAQPSSAGAPPKATAAAGAGAAEAASAPPAEDTGGAALPQDGGAAAATPQQAPDAGAEADAAATFAADNKIKPPLASEELTARARGLFEAIVKNEPALADPFWFPKEPFIPLKDVKDPGKYWDNLHAAYVNDVKAMHRKRKGWEGARFVGFEVGSTPKWVPPGDEVNKIGYYRSFHGKLKYEIDGKPASLDVHTIISWQGRWYITHLGKFK
;
A
#
# COMPACT_ATOMS: atom_id res chain seq x y z
N MET A 1 -5.44 -55.70 22.18
CA MET A 1 -6.21 -54.62 22.85
C MET A 1 -6.46 -53.53 21.82
N ARG A 2 -7.55 -53.67 21.05
CA ARG A 2 -8.78 -52.84 21.12
C ARG A 2 -8.58 -51.39 20.65
N GLU A 3 -8.88 -51.19 19.36
CA GLU A 3 -9.18 -49.91 18.72
C GLU A 3 -10.33 -49.17 19.42
N ARG A 4 -10.27 -47.84 19.42
CA ARG A 4 -11.40 -46.97 19.76
C ARG A 4 -11.76 -46.13 18.55
N VAL A 5 -12.80 -46.58 17.85
CA VAL A 5 -13.64 -45.76 16.97
C VAL A 5 -14.69 -45.09 17.87
N VAL A 6 -14.80 -43.76 17.79
CA VAL A 6 -15.96 -43.03 18.34
C VAL A 6 -16.63 -42.29 17.19
N VAL A 7 -17.77 -42.84 16.77
CA VAL A 7 -18.79 -42.20 15.95
C VAL A 7 -19.76 -41.52 16.92
N GLY A 8 -20.04 -40.24 16.70
CA GLY A 8 -21.13 -39.51 17.37
C GLY A 8 -21.64 -38.44 16.41
N ALA A 9 -22.68 -38.75 15.62
CA ALA A 9 -24.09 -38.57 15.93
C ALA A 9 -24.56 -37.12 15.67
N LEU A 10 -25.02 -36.94 14.43
CA LEU A 10 -25.76 -35.81 13.89
C LEU A 10 -27.18 -35.83 14.47
N ALA A 11 -27.62 -34.72 15.09
CA ALA A 11 -29.02 -34.51 15.45
C ALA A 11 -29.54 -33.23 14.77
N MET A 12 -30.33 -33.43 13.71
CA MET A 12 -31.23 -32.41 13.17
C MET A 12 -32.40 -32.22 14.14
N VAL A 13 -32.69 -30.97 14.51
CA VAL A 13 -33.98 -30.59 15.09
C VAL A 13 -34.67 -29.64 14.10
N MET A 14 -35.76 -30.15 13.53
CA MET A 14 -36.80 -29.44 12.80
C MET A 14 -37.58 -28.56 13.77
N GLY A 15 -37.75 -27.28 13.45
CA GLY A 15 -38.63 -26.37 14.18
C GLY A 15 -39.40 -25.48 13.19
N CYS A 16 -40.63 -25.89 12.89
CA CYS A 16 -41.62 -25.08 12.19
C CYS A 16 -42.26 -24.08 13.16
N ALA A 17 -42.30 -22.79 12.79
CA ALA A 17 -43.28 -21.85 13.33
C ALA A 17 -43.61 -20.79 12.26
N ALA A 18 -44.90 -20.49 12.16
CA ALA A 18 -45.61 -19.89 11.04
C ALA A 18 -45.55 -18.33 10.99
N PRO A 19 -46.07 -17.70 9.92
CA PRO A 19 -45.91 -16.26 9.65
C PRO A 19 -46.94 -15.39 10.38
N GLY A 20 -46.50 -14.22 10.86
CA GLY A 20 -47.35 -13.17 11.41
C GLY A 20 -47.83 -12.18 10.33
N PRO A 21 -49.10 -11.71 10.37
CA PRO A 21 -49.68 -10.86 9.33
C PRO A 21 -49.59 -9.34 9.62
N THR A 22 -49.35 -8.62 8.52
CA THR A 22 -49.89 -7.30 8.09
C THR A 22 -49.48 -5.96 8.74
N PRO A 23 -49.47 -4.89 7.91
CA PRO A 23 -48.91 -3.57 8.21
C PRO A 23 -49.96 -2.61 8.77
N GLU A 24 -49.51 -1.66 9.59
CA GLU A 24 -50.32 -0.51 9.99
C GLU A 24 -49.80 0.75 9.30
N ALA A 25 -50.53 1.15 8.26
CA ALA A 25 -50.44 2.46 7.65
C ALA A 25 -51.49 3.37 8.29
N ARG A 26 -51.08 4.56 8.76
CA ARG A 26 -51.97 5.71 8.98
C ARG A 26 -51.15 7.02 9.07
N PRO A 27 -51.76 8.20 8.90
CA PRO A 27 -51.48 9.04 7.74
C PRO A 27 -50.96 10.45 8.08
N ALA A 28 -50.49 11.12 7.02
CA ALA A 28 -50.48 12.56 6.75
C ALA A 28 -50.54 13.55 7.92
N GLU A 29 -49.47 14.33 8.07
CA GLU A 29 -49.59 15.73 8.46
C GLU A 29 -48.88 16.61 7.42
N SER A 30 -49.70 17.38 6.71
CA SER A 30 -49.31 18.45 5.80
C SER A 30 -48.87 19.67 6.59
N ALA A 31 -47.68 20.21 6.27
CA ALA A 31 -47.42 21.65 6.32
C ALA A 31 -46.21 22.02 5.43
N GLN A 32 -46.53 22.45 4.21
CA GLN A 32 -45.72 23.36 3.37
C GLN A 32 -45.66 24.77 4.01
N PRO A 33 -45.00 25.79 3.40
CA PRO A 33 -43.74 25.84 2.65
C PRO A 33 -42.84 27.00 3.15
N SER A 34 -41.58 27.11 2.72
CA SER A 34 -40.96 28.42 2.50
C SER A 34 -39.66 28.37 1.67
N SER A 35 -39.72 29.15 0.59
CA SER A 35 -38.66 29.97 -0.03
C SER A 35 -37.42 29.31 -0.62
N ALA A 36 -37.50 29.22 -1.95
CA ALA A 36 -36.52 29.68 -2.93
C ALA A 36 -35.36 30.54 -2.39
N GLY A 37 -34.14 30.06 -2.60
CA GLY A 37 -32.92 30.85 -2.62
C GLY A 37 -32.10 30.46 -3.86
N ALA A 38 -32.16 31.30 -4.90
CA ALA A 38 -31.35 31.16 -6.10
C ALA A 38 -29.85 31.33 -5.77
N PRO A 39 -28.93 30.67 -6.52
CA PRO A 39 -27.50 30.91 -6.38
C PRO A 39 -27.10 32.23 -7.05
N PRO A 40 -26.23 33.07 -6.45
CA PRO A 40 -25.60 34.14 -7.20
C PRO A 40 -24.57 33.57 -8.16
N LYS A 41 -24.76 33.85 -9.45
CA LYS A 41 -23.69 33.88 -10.45
C LYS A 41 -22.72 35.01 -10.07
N ALA A 42 -21.45 34.67 -9.87
CA ALA A 42 -20.36 35.64 -9.92
C ALA A 42 -19.43 35.27 -11.09
N THR A 43 -19.33 36.24 -11.99
CA THR A 43 -18.49 36.35 -13.18
C THR A 43 -17.03 36.65 -12.83
N ALA A 44 -16.13 36.01 -13.60
CA ALA A 44 -14.87 36.50 -14.20
C ALA A 44 -13.84 37.31 -13.39
N ALA A 45 -12.60 36.81 -13.37
CA ALA A 45 -11.34 37.49 -13.75
C ALA A 45 -10.21 36.45 -13.61
N ALA A 46 -9.52 35.99 -14.66
CA ALA A 46 -8.49 36.69 -15.44
C ALA A 46 -7.44 37.36 -14.54
N GLY A 47 -6.37 36.63 -14.23
CA GLY A 47 -5.17 37.12 -13.57
C GLY A 47 -3.96 36.39 -14.14
N ALA A 48 -3.38 36.97 -15.18
CA ALA A 48 -2.06 36.62 -15.69
C ALA A 48 -1.00 36.94 -14.63
N GLY A 49 -0.05 36.04 -14.45
CA GLY A 49 1.10 36.22 -13.57
C GLY A 49 2.24 35.35 -14.06
N ALA A 50 2.94 35.84 -15.08
CA ALA A 50 4.24 35.36 -15.48
C ALA A 50 5.27 35.74 -14.42
N ALA A 51 6.09 34.78 -14.00
CA ALA A 51 7.39 34.99 -13.36
C ALA A 51 8.25 33.82 -13.86
N GLU A 52 9.00 34.01 -14.93
CA GLU A 52 10.30 34.68 -15.00
C GLU A 52 11.44 33.76 -14.53
N ALA A 53 12.34 33.56 -15.48
CA ALA A 53 13.49 32.68 -15.50
C ALA A 53 14.47 32.94 -14.36
N ALA A 54 15.08 31.87 -13.86
CA ALA A 54 16.38 31.93 -13.21
C ALA A 54 17.37 31.10 -14.02
N SER A 55 18.27 31.81 -14.69
CA SER A 55 19.41 31.31 -15.44
C SER A 55 20.47 30.69 -14.52
N ALA A 56 21.02 29.54 -14.92
CA ALA A 56 22.43 29.16 -14.70
C ALA A 56 23.35 30.09 -15.52
N PRO A 57 24.70 30.21 -15.34
CA PRO A 57 25.69 29.13 -15.15
C PRO A 57 26.93 29.62 -14.30
N PRO A 58 28.21 29.20 -14.46
CA PRO A 58 28.84 27.99 -15.02
C PRO A 58 29.81 27.29 -14.04
N ALA A 59 30.38 26.17 -14.51
CA ALA A 59 31.54 25.46 -13.96
C ALA A 59 32.81 25.81 -14.76
N GLU A 60 33.96 25.92 -14.08
CA GLU A 60 35.35 25.81 -14.58
C GLU A 60 36.17 25.27 -13.38
N ASP A 61 36.79 24.09 -13.41
CA ASP A 61 37.97 23.58 -14.15
C ASP A 61 39.34 24.11 -13.68
N THR A 62 40.33 23.21 -13.77
CA THR A 62 41.77 23.26 -13.43
C THR A 62 42.11 22.94 -11.96
N GLY A 63 42.96 21.98 -11.61
CA GLY A 63 43.97 21.24 -12.37
C GLY A 63 45.33 21.41 -11.66
N GLY A 64 45.91 20.33 -11.14
CA GLY A 64 47.37 20.23 -10.98
C GLY A 64 47.94 19.69 -9.66
N ALA A 65 48.77 18.65 -9.84
CA ALA A 65 50.05 18.38 -9.15
C ALA A 65 50.12 17.35 -8.00
N ALA A 66 50.40 16.10 -8.40
CA ALA A 66 51.51 15.22 -8.02
C ALA A 66 52.07 15.16 -6.57
N LEU A 67 51.95 13.95 -5.98
CA LEU A 67 52.94 13.03 -5.36
C LEU A 67 54.31 13.59 -4.89
N PRO A 68 54.93 13.08 -3.79
CA PRO A 68 55.09 11.63 -3.53
C PRO A 68 55.03 11.18 -2.05
N GLN A 69 54.84 9.88 -1.80
CA GLN A 69 55.36 9.26 -0.58
C GLN A 69 55.59 7.75 -0.72
N ASP A 70 56.78 7.36 -0.24
CA ASP A 70 57.45 6.07 -0.33
C ASP A 70 56.79 4.92 0.44
N GLY A 71 56.98 3.72 -0.12
CA GLY A 71 57.66 2.59 0.53
C GLY A 71 57.20 2.13 1.92
N GLY A 72 56.41 1.06 1.95
CA GLY A 72 56.15 0.32 3.19
C GLY A 72 55.47 -1.02 2.92
N ALA A 73 56.25 -2.03 2.53
CA ALA A 73 55.80 -3.42 2.48
C ALA A 73 55.64 -3.95 3.92
N ALA A 74 54.40 -4.29 4.32
CA ALA A 74 54.13 -5.10 5.49
C ALA A 74 52.96 -6.05 5.18
N ALA A 75 53.21 -7.33 5.44
CA ALA A 75 52.38 -8.47 5.09
C ALA A 75 50.94 -8.36 5.61
N ALA A 76 49.98 -8.48 4.70
CA ALA A 76 48.56 -8.63 5.02
C ALA A 76 48.19 -10.13 5.01
N THR A 77 47.90 -10.65 6.20
CA THR A 77 47.20 -11.90 6.44
C THR A 77 45.84 -11.87 5.73
N PRO A 78 45.38 -12.92 5.02
CA PRO A 78 44.05 -12.92 4.43
C PRO A 78 43.01 -13.09 5.55
N GLN A 79 42.42 -11.97 5.96
CA GLN A 79 41.22 -11.97 6.80
C GLN A 79 40.03 -12.27 5.88
N GLN A 80 39.45 -13.46 6.05
CA GLN A 80 38.17 -13.87 5.48
C GLN A 80 37.13 -12.77 5.74
N ALA A 81 36.64 -12.16 4.65
CA ALA A 81 35.47 -11.33 4.69
C ALA A 81 34.28 -12.17 5.20
N PRO A 82 33.43 -11.63 6.11
CA PRO A 82 32.19 -12.28 6.43
C PRO A 82 31.33 -12.33 5.17
N ASP A 83 30.93 -13.55 4.84
CA ASP A 83 29.94 -13.94 3.86
C ASP A 83 28.75 -12.97 3.97
N ALA A 84 28.64 -12.06 2.99
CA ALA A 84 27.42 -11.33 2.77
C ALA A 84 26.41 -12.37 2.32
N GLY A 85 25.67 -12.90 3.30
CA GLY A 85 24.48 -13.71 3.08
C GLY A 85 23.45 -12.88 2.32
N ALA A 86 23.66 -12.79 1.02
CA ALA A 86 22.59 -12.62 0.06
C ALA A 86 21.76 -13.89 0.20
N GLU A 87 20.79 -13.86 1.12
CA GLU A 87 19.69 -14.80 1.09
C GLU A 87 19.11 -14.70 -0.32
N ALA A 88 19.31 -15.80 -1.05
CA ALA A 88 18.86 -15.97 -2.41
C ALA A 88 17.38 -15.58 -2.46
N ASP A 89 17.09 -14.51 -3.20
CA ASP A 89 15.78 -14.26 -3.76
C ASP A 89 15.38 -15.57 -4.44
N ALA A 90 14.50 -16.34 -3.79
CA ALA A 90 13.98 -17.57 -4.35
C ALA A 90 13.31 -17.15 -5.65
N ALA A 91 14.03 -17.32 -6.76
CA ALA A 91 13.71 -16.71 -8.04
C ALA A 91 12.26 -17.03 -8.38
N ALA A 92 11.39 -16.04 -8.18
CA ALA A 92 9.98 -16.20 -8.48
C ALA A 92 9.89 -16.40 -9.99
N THR A 93 9.49 -17.60 -10.42
CA THR A 93 9.27 -17.89 -11.83
C THR A 93 8.27 -16.87 -12.37
N PHE A 94 8.68 -16.10 -13.37
CA PHE A 94 7.82 -15.10 -13.98
C PHE A 94 6.59 -15.77 -14.61
N ALA A 95 5.40 -15.41 -14.14
CA ALA A 95 4.11 -15.83 -14.67
C ALA A 95 3.51 -14.70 -15.51
N ALA A 96 3.45 -14.92 -16.82
CA ALA A 96 2.92 -13.93 -17.77
C ALA A 96 1.45 -13.57 -17.53
N ASP A 97 0.66 -14.49 -16.98
CA ASP A 97 -0.77 -14.28 -16.69
C ASP A 97 -1.03 -13.69 -15.29
N ASN A 98 0.00 -13.56 -14.45
CA ASN A 98 -0.06 -13.06 -13.08
C ASN A 98 -1.14 -13.74 -12.20
N LYS A 99 -1.48 -15.01 -12.47
CA LYS A 99 -2.50 -15.76 -11.71
C LYS A 99 -1.99 -16.41 -10.43
N ILE A 100 -0.72 -16.20 -10.08
CA ILE A 100 -0.18 -16.70 -8.81
C ILE A 100 -0.80 -15.91 -7.67
N LYS A 101 -1.73 -16.52 -6.94
CA LYS A 101 -2.32 -15.93 -5.73
C LYS A 101 -1.25 -15.86 -4.63
N PRO A 102 -0.88 -14.66 -4.15
CA PRO A 102 0.08 -14.56 -3.06
C PRO A 102 -0.48 -15.17 -1.77
N PRO A 103 0.39 -15.69 -0.88
CA PRO A 103 -0.04 -16.10 0.45
C PRO A 103 -0.60 -14.91 1.23
N LEU A 104 -1.53 -15.17 2.17
CA LEU A 104 -2.11 -14.12 3.03
C LEU A 104 -1.14 -13.66 4.13
N ALA A 105 -0.13 -14.46 4.42
CA ALA A 105 0.96 -14.17 5.34
C ALA A 105 2.25 -14.78 4.77
N SER A 106 3.32 -14.00 4.77
CA SER A 106 4.68 -14.44 4.45
C SER A 106 5.69 -13.55 5.17
N GLU A 107 6.93 -14.01 5.30
CA GLU A 107 8.01 -13.20 5.88
C GLU A 107 8.27 -11.95 5.05
N GLU A 108 8.26 -12.08 3.73
CA GLU A 108 8.41 -10.95 2.82
C GLU A 108 7.29 -9.90 2.98
N LEU A 109 6.03 -10.34 3.02
CA LEU A 109 4.90 -9.44 3.27
C LEU A 109 5.05 -8.73 4.62
N THR A 110 5.48 -9.47 5.63
CA THR A 110 5.72 -8.94 6.98
C THR A 110 6.85 -7.90 6.98
N ALA A 111 7.93 -8.13 6.23
CA ALA A 111 9.06 -7.21 6.11
C ALA A 111 8.65 -5.90 5.41
N ARG A 112 7.95 -5.98 4.28
CA ARG A 112 7.42 -4.80 3.57
C ARG A 112 6.46 -3.99 4.44
N ALA A 113 5.57 -4.66 5.17
CA ALA A 113 4.66 -4.01 6.09
C ALA A 113 5.38 -3.34 7.27
N ARG A 114 6.45 -3.97 7.80
CA ARG A 114 7.32 -3.34 8.80
C ARG A 114 7.99 -2.08 8.25
N GLY A 115 8.51 -2.12 7.03
CA GLY A 115 9.07 -0.94 6.35
C GLY A 115 8.06 0.21 6.24
N LEU A 116 6.81 -0.07 5.86
CA LEU A 116 5.74 0.92 5.89
C LEU A 116 5.47 1.47 7.30
N PHE A 117 5.44 0.61 8.32
CA PHE A 117 5.26 1.07 9.70
C PHE A 117 6.39 2.01 10.14
N GLU A 118 7.64 1.66 9.85
CA GLU A 118 8.80 2.51 10.14
C GLU A 118 8.75 3.83 9.39
N ALA A 119 8.37 3.81 8.10
CA ALA A 119 8.16 5.01 7.31
C ALA A 119 7.14 5.97 7.96
N ILE A 120 6.06 5.42 8.51
CA ILE A 120 5.03 6.20 9.20
C ILE A 120 5.54 6.71 10.53
N VAL A 121 6.22 5.89 11.34
CA VAL A 121 6.74 6.30 12.66
C VAL A 121 7.78 7.40 12.51
N LYS A 122 8.75 7.23 11.60
CA LYS A 122 9.86 8.16 11.36
C LYS A 122 9.49 9.33 10.43
N ASN A 123 8.30 9.29 9.83
CA ASN A 123 7.89 10.23 8.78
C ASN A 123 8.87 10.24 7.58
N GLU A 124 9.38 9.07 7.20
CA GLU A 124 10.34 8.84 6.12
C GLU A 124 9.72 7.92 5.04
N PRO A 125 8.99 8.47 4.06
CA PRO A 125 8.23 7.67 3.08
C PRO A 125 9.05 6.68 2.26
N ALA A 126 10.34 6.95 2.03
CA ALA A 126 11.22 6.07 1.26
C ALA A 126 11.35 4.65 1.86
N LEU A 127 11.22 4.51 3.19
CA LEU A 127 11.24 3.20 3.86
C LEU A 127 10.05 2.32 3.46
N ALA A 128 8.99 2.91 2.93
CA ALA A 128 7.79 2.20 2.50
C ALA A 128 7.80 1.83 1.01
N ASP A 129 8.75 2.34 0.21
CA ASP A 129 8.83 2.10 -1.23
C ASP A 129 8.88 0.62 -1.61
N PRO A 130 9.52 -0.28 -0.85
CA PRO A 130 9.42 -1.70 -1.14
C PRO A 130 7.98 -2.22 -1.11
N PHE A 131 7.08 -1.67 -0.29
CA PHE A 131 5.69 -2.13 -0.26
C PHE A 131 4.81 -1.49 -1.35
N TRP A 132 5.29 -0.45 -2.02
CA TRP A 132 4.59 0.20 -3.11
C TRP A 132 4.68 -0.59 -4.42
N PHE A 133 3.64 -0.53 -5.24
CA PHE A 133 3.62 -1.23 -6.52
C PHE A 133 4.69 -0.68 -7.48
N PRO A 134 5.64 -1.50 -7.96
CA PRO A 134 6.77 -1.00 -8.75
C PRO A 134 6.33 -0.45 -10.12
N LYS A 135 7.08 0.54 -10.61
CA LYS A 135 6.79 1.24 -11.87
C LYS A 135 6.92 0.35 -13.10
N GLU A 136 7.95 -0.50 -13.10
CA GLU A 136 8.29 -1.38 -14.23
C GLU A 136 7.13 -2.30 -14.64
N PRO A 137 6.44 -3.03 -13.73
CA PRO A 137 5.26 -3.79 -14.11
C PRO A 137 3.99 -2.97 -14.25
N PHE A 138 3.93 -1.73 -13.73
CA PHE A 138 2.75 -0.87 -13.88
C PHE A 138 2.54 -0.41 -15.31
N ILE A 139 3.63 -0.06 -16.00
CA ILE A 139 3.61 0.44 -17.37
C ILE A 139 2.93 -0.54 -18.36
N PRO A 140 3.32 -1.83 -18.43
CA PRO A 140 2.67 -2.78 -19.30
C PRO A 140 1.30 -3.25 -18.78
N LEU A 141 1.05 -3.13 -17.47
CA LEU A 141 -0.22 -3.55 -16.86
C LEU A 141 -1.37 -2.59 -17.17
N LYS A 142 -1.13 -1.29 -17.24
CA LYS A 142 -2.19 -0.27 -17.43
C LYS A 142 -2.46 0.03 -18.90
N ASP A 143 -3.74 0.24 -19.22
CA ASP A 143 -4.19 0.65 -20.56
C ASP A 143 -4.56 2.15 -20.60
N VAL A 144 -3.58 3.00 -20.31
CA VAL A 144 -3.74 4.46 -20.29
C VAL A 144 -2.74 5.14 -21.21
N LYS A 145 -3.03 6.38 -21.63
CA LYS A 145 -2.22 7.14 -22.60
C LYS A 145 -0.78 7.43 -22.11
N ASP A 146 -0.57 7.56 -20.81
CA ASP A 146 0.76 7.77 -20.19
C ASP A 146 0.81 7.07 -18.81
N PRO A 147 1.11 5.76 -18.78
CA PRO A 147 1.11 5.00 -17.54
C PRO A 147 2.28 5.40 -16.63
N GLY A 148 3.38 5.94 -17.19
CA GLY A 148 4.53 6.39 -16.43
C GLY A 148 4.19 7.61 -15.56
N LYS A 149 3.61 8.65 -16.17
CA LYS A 149 3.15 9.84 -15.44
C LYS A 149 2.03 9.50 -14.47
N TYR A 150 1.14 8.58 -14.85
CA TYR A 150 0.07 8.15 -13.96
C TYR A 150 0.62 7.47 -12.70
N TRP A 151 1.62 6.60 -12.86
CA TRP A 151 2.31 5.99 -11.73
C TRP A 151 2.96 7.04 -10.82
N ASP A 152 3.65 8.04 -11.40
CA ASP A 152 4.33 9.09 -10.62
C ASP A 152 3.32 9.87 -9.75
N ASN A 153 2.14 10.17 -10.29
CA ASN A 153 1.07 10.85 -9.55
C ASN A 153 0.53 9.97 -8.40
N LEU A 154 0.35 8.66 -8.64
CA LEU A 154 -0.10 7.72 -7.61
C LEU A 154 0.95 7.54 -6.50
N HIS A 155 2.22 7.45 -6.85
CA HIS A 155 3.31 7.36 -5.88
C HIS A 155 3.45 8.64 -5.06
N ALA A 156 3.31 9.82 -5.69
CA ALA A 156 3.27 11.08 -4.96
C ALA A 156 2.09 11.15 -3.96
N ALA A 157 0.92 10.62 -4.34
CA ALA A 157 -0.22 10.50 -3.43
C ALA A 157 0.06 9.54 -2.27
N TYR A 158 0.71 8.40 -2.55
CA TYR A 158 1.15 7.43 -1.55
C TYR A 158 2.11 8.05 -0.52
N VAL A 159 3.14 8.77 -0.99
CA VAL A 159 4.08 9.51 -0.13
C VAL A 159 3.34 10.50 0.77
N ASN A 160 2.36 11.23 0.22
CA ASN A 160 1.55 12.15 1.01
C ASN A 160 0.66 11.44 2.04
N ASP A 161 0.15 10.25 1.71
CA ASP A 161 -0.65 9.43 2.62
C ASP A 161 0.19 8.88 3.77
N VAL A 162 1.45 8.48 3.55
CA VAL A 162 2.38 8.08 4.62
C VAL A 162 2.56 9.23 5.61
N LYS A 163 2.87 10.42 5.10
CA LYS A 163 3.01 11.63 5.94
C LYS A 163 1.70 11.97 6.65
N ALA A 164 0.55 11.80 5.99
CA ALA A 164 -0.76 12.03 6.60
C ALA A 164 -1.05 11.03 7.72
N MET A 165 -0.66 9.76 7.56
CA MET A 165 -0.78 8.75 8.62
C MET A 165 0.10 9.08 9.82
N HIS A 166 1.34 9.54 9.61
CA HIS A 166 2.21 10.01 10.68
C HIS A 166 1.52 11.09 11.53
N ARG A 167 0.91 12.09 10.86
CA ARG A 167 0.21 13.20 11.51
C ARG A 167 -1.09 12.83 12.22
N LYS A 168 -1.62 11.61 12.07
CA LYS A 168 -2.82 11.17 12.80
C LYS A 168 -2.60 11.07 14.31
N ARG A 169 -1.34 11.04 14.74
CA ARG A 169 -0.94 11.01 16.16
C ARG A 169 0.03 12.14 16.45
N LYS A 170 0.03 12.60 17.69
CA LYS A 170 0.96 13.62 18.18
C LYS A 170 2.38 13.08 18.40
N GLY A 171 2.52 11.77 18.59
CA GLY A 171 3.80 11.10 18.80
C GLY A 171 3.69 9.59 18.55
N TRP A 172 4.83 8.99 18.24
CA TRP A 172 5.01 7.56 17.96
C TRP A 172 6.02 6.90 18.91
N GLU A 173 6.38 7.58 19.99
CA GLU A 173 7.23 7.01 21.03
C GLU A 173 6.59 5.75 21.61
N GLY A 174 7.41 4.71 21.84
CA GLY A 174 6.92 3.40 22.29
C GLY A 174 6.17 2.58 21.23
N ALA A 175 6.05 3.07 19.98
CA ALA A 175 5.28 2.38 18.96
C ALA A 175 6.03 1.14 18.42
N ARG A 176 5.39 -0.02 18.49
CA ARG A 176 5.95 -1.31 18.06
C ARG A 176 5.10 -1.93 16.95
N PHE A 177 5.74 -2.35 15.86
CA PHE A 177 5.09 -3.17 14.84
C PHE A 177 4.71 -4.55 15.41
N VAL A 178 3.48 -4.99 15.14
CA VAL A 178 2.96 -6.29 15.58
C VAL A 178 2.75 -7.24 14.41
N GLY A 179 2.24 -6.76 13.28
CA GLY A 179 2.00 -7.60 12.11
C GLY A 179 1.17 -6.92 11.03
N PHE A 180 0.91 -7.66 9.95
CA PHE A 180 0.05 -7.23 8.87
C PHE A 180 -0.99 -8.30 8.57
N GLU A 181 -2.24 -7.85 8.36
CA GLU A 181 -3.34 -8.71 7.95
C GLU A 181 -3.85 -8.23 6.59
N VAL A 182 -3.86 -9.12 5.60
CA VAL A 182 -4.59 -8.90 4.35
C VAL A 182 -6.07 -8.78 4.68
N GLY A 183 -6.72 -7.70 4.24
CA GLY A 183 -8.07 -7.35 4.69
C GLY A 183 -9.16 -8.22 4.05
N SER A 184 -9.87 -7.68 3.06
CA SER A 184 -10.94 -8.43 2.39
C SER A 184 -10.40 -9.69 1.71
N THR A 185 -11.23 -10.72 1.55
CA THR A 185 -10.89 -11.91 0.75
C THR A 185 -10.35 -11.50 -0.63
N PRO A 186 -9.15 -11.96 -1.02
CA PRO A 186 -8.60 -11.66 -2.32
C PRO A 186 -9.53 -12.07 -3.46
N LYS A 187 -9.82 -11.13 -4.36
CA LYS A 187 -10.63 -11.37 -5.55
C LYS A 187 -9.78 -11.22 -6.81
N TRP A 188 -9.96 -12.15 -7.75
CA TRP A 188 -9.34 -12.04 -9.07
C TRP A 188 -10.01 -10.94 -9.88
N VAL A 189 -9.20 -10.09 -10.48
CA VAL A 189 -9.60 -9.05 -11.44
C VAL A 189 -9.10 -9.50 -12.81
N PRO A 190 -10.00 -9.81 -13.75
CA PRO A 190 -9.59 -10.25 -15.08
C PRO A 190 -8.99 -9.09 -15.89
N PRO A 191 -8.17 -9.39 -16.91
CA PRO A 191 -7.81 -8.41 -17.93
C PRO A 191 -9.05 -7.72 -18.52
N GLY A 192 -8.95 -6.43 -18.84
CA GLY A 192 -10.03 -5.58 -19.35
C GLY A 192 -10.80 -4.83 -18.26
N ASP A 193 -10.85 -5.36 -17.03
CA ASP A 193 -11.42 -4.65 -15.89
C ASP A 193 -10.43 -3.62 -15.34
N GLU A 194 -10.95 -2.51 -14.80
CA GLU A 194 -10.15 -1.43 -14.19
C GLU A 194 -9.04 -0.85 -15.10
N VAL A 195 -9.27 -0.91 -16.42
CA VAL A 195 -8.38 -0.37 -17.46
C VAL A 195 -6.99 -1.05 -17.40
N ASN A 196 -6.98 -2.38 -17.25
CA ASN A 196 -5.76 -3.19 -17.18
C ASN A 196 -5.65 -4.21 -18.32
N LYS A 197 -4.43 -4.48 -18.76
CA LYS A 197 -4.08 -5.50 -19.76
C LYS A 197 -3.78 -6.87 -19.13
N ILE A 198 -3.37 -6.88 -17.87
CA ILE A 198 -2.98 -8.08 -17.12
C ILE A 198 -3.84 -8.13 -15.84
N GLY A 199 -4.34 -9.32 -15.52
CA GLY A 199 -5.14 -9.53 -14.31
C GLY A 199 -4.30 -9.55 -13.04
N TYR A 200 -4.96 -9.42 -11.90
CA TYR A 200 -4.33 -9.51 -10.58
C TYR A 200 -5.35 -9.91 -9.52
N TYR A 201 -4.87 -10.40 -8.38
CA TYR A 201 -5.68 -10.45 -7.17
C TYR A 201 -5.68 -9.08 -6.50
N ARG A 202 -6.83 -8.68 -5.97
CA ARG A 202 -7.00 -7.46 -5.17
C ARG A 202 -7.57 -7.78 -3.80
N SER A 203 -7.11 -7.07 -2.78
CA SER A 203 -7.70 -7.03 -1.45
C SER A 203 -7.80 -5.57 -0.96
N PHE A 204 -8.83 -5.29 -0.16
CA PHE A 204 -9.09 -3.99 0.43
C PHE A 204 -8.91 -4.01 1.95
N HIS A 205 -8.65 -2.85 2.53
CA HIS A 205 -8.67 -2.62 3.98
C HIS A 205 -7.78 -3.56 4.80
N GLY A 206 -6.56 -3.77 4.31
CA GLY A 206 -5.51 -4.46 5.08
C GLY A 206 -5.23 -3.73 6.39
N LYS A 207 -4.83 -4.47 7.43
CA LYS A 207 -4.57 -3.92 8.76
C LYS A 207 -3.09 -4.00 9.09
N LEU A 208 -2.47 -2.82 9.19
CA LEU A 208 -1.14 -2.67 9.75
C LEU A 208 -1.27 -2.58 11.27
N LYS A 209 -0.97 -3.68 11.96
CA LYS A 209 -1.13 -3.83 13.41
C LYS A 209 0.12 -3.36 14.13
N TYR A 210 -0.06 -2.56 15.15
CA TYR A 210 1.00 -2.05 16.01
C TYR A 210 0.47 -1.88 17.43
N GLU A 211 1.36 -1.54 18.34
CA GLU A 211 0.97 -1.17 19.69
C GLU A 211 1.68 0.07 20.21
N ILE A 212 0.89 0.83 20.97
CA ILE A 212 1.10 2.01 21.80
C ILE A 212 1.28 1.73 23.29
N ASP A 213 2.48 1.62 23.87
CA ASP A 213 2.61 1.34 25.33
C ASP A 213 1.81 0.08 25.75
N GLY A 214 1.93 -0.99 24.96
CA GLY A 214 1.18 -2.24 25.14
C GLY A 214 -0.30 -2.19 24.72
N LYS A 215 -0.81 -1.05 24.24
CA LYS A 215 -2.19 -0.93 23.73
C LYS A 215 -2.25 -1.22 22.23
N PRO A 216 -3.03 -2.22 21.78
CA PRO A 216 -3.12 -2.54 20.36
C PRO A 216 -3.83 -1.43 19.58
N ALA A 217 -3.33 -1.18 18.37
CA ALA A 217 -3.90 -0.25 17.41
C ALA A 217 -3.66 -0.76 15.97
N SER A 218 -4.35 -0.15 15.00
CA SER A 218 -4.18 -0.49 13.59
C SER A 218 -4.27 0.73 12.68
N LEU A 219 -3.52 0.71 11.59
CA LEU A 219 -3.71 1.61 10.45
C LEU A 219 -4.35 0.82 9.30
N ASP A 220 -5.25 1.48 8.56
CA ASP A 220 -5.89 0.91 7.37
C ASP A 220 -4.97 1.09 6.16
N VAL A 221 -4.76 0.02 5.40
CA VAL A 221 -4.13 0.01 4.08
C VAL A 221 -5.24 -0.21 3.06
N HIS A 222 -5.56 0.82 2.28
CA HIS A 222 -6.80 0.85 1.53
C HIS A 222 -6.90 -0.24 0.45
N THR A 223 -5.89 -0.36 -0.41
CA THR A 223 -5.89 -1.31 -1.53
C THR A 223 -4.51 -1.93 -1.72
N ILE A 224 -4.47 -3.26 -1.79
CA ILE A 224 -3.32 -4.03 -2.25
C ILE A 224 -3.67 -4.88 -3.47
N ILE A 225 -2.72 -5.07 -4.37
CA ILE A 225 -2.82 -5.94 -5.54
C ILE A 225 -1.66 -6.92 -5.62
N SER A 226 -1.84 -8.01 -6.36
CA SER A 226 -0.80 -9.00 -6.57
C SER A 226 0.05 -8.72 -7.81
N TRP A 227 1.35 -8.97 -7.71
CA TRP A 227 2.23 -9.13 -8.86
C TRP A 227 3.22 -10.25 -8.57
N GLN A 228 3.30 -11.24 -9.47
CA GLN A 228 4.25 -12.35 -9.40
C GLN A 228 4.25 -13.06 -8.03
N GLY A 229 3.06 -13.32 -7.48
CA GLY A 229 2.90 -14.01 -6.19
C GLY A 229 3.21 -13.15 -4.96
N ARG A 230 3.33 -11.83 -5.10
CA ARG A 230 3.64 -10.87 -4.03
C ARG A 230 2.56 -9.81 -3.90
N TRP A 231 2.36 -9.26 -2.71
CA TRP A 231 1.40 -8.17 -2.45
C TRP A 231 2.08 -6.81 -2.47
N TYR A 232 1.40 -5.84 -3.06
CA TYR A 232 1.86 -4.45 -3.16
C TYR A 232 0.72 -3.48 -2.94
N ILE A 233 1.01 -2.32 -2.37
CA ILE A 233 0.07 -1.22 -2.19
C ILE A 233 -0.07 -0.43 -3.48
N THR A 234 -1.31 -0.11 -3.85
CA THR A 234 -1.63 0.88 -4.89
C THR A 234 -2.36 2.10 -4.32
N HIS A 235 -3.02 1.94 -3.19
CA HIS A 235 -3.64 3.03 -2.46
C HIS A 235 -3.48 2.81 -0.96
N LEU A 236 -2.81 3.74 -0.28
CA LEU A 236 -2.65 3.70 1.18
C LEU A 236 -3.84 4.39 1.87
N GLY A 237 -4.21 5.58 1.42
CA GLY A 237 -5.43 6.28 1.80
C GLY A 237 -6.61 6.02 0.86
N LYS A 238 -7.73 6.71 1.13
CA LYS A 238 -8.89 6.72 0.23
C LYS A 238 -8.50 7.31 -1.12
N PHE A 239 -9.18 6.87 -2.18
CA PHE A 239 -9.10 7.48 -3.51
C PHE A 239 -9.35 8.99 -3.40
N LYS A 240 -8.52 9.78 -4.09
CA LYS A 240 -8.66 11.24 -4.23
C LYS A 240 -9.08 11.56 -5.65
#